data_AF-A0A261ET91-F1
#
_entry.id   AF-A0A261ET91-F1
#
_cell.length_a   1.000
_cell.length_b   1.000
_cell.length_c   1.000
_cell.angle_alpha   90.00
_cell.angle_beta   90.00
_cell.angle_gamma   90.00
#
_symmetry.space_group_name_H-M   'P 1'
#
loop_
_entity.id
_entity.type
_entity.pdbx_description
1 polymer ?
#
loop_
_entity_poly.entity_id
_entity_poly.type
_entity_poly.pdbx_seq_one_letter_code
_entity_poly.pdbx_strand_id
1 'polypeptide(L)'
;MSQNLTLSNGGIVKKGYYGHIDAHGDVFMEPGVQFQTLRIYGNTTASTFRGSSLTVNGNLRLVGQMNVVTIQGQGGITGSCSLFANNVDFRGLIQTKGSIHVKHSFNFSGLITGQQLMVARNVNINGVADFEHLIAHHVYIRSLHPKVVPLKHVKWMVRPSKITTISCYQAELHKCGCRFIQANTIDLREGSFIYDAACIGSISTDKSSAAVMTLGGAKRLHVAGY
;
A
#
# COMPACT_ATOMS: atom_id res chain seq x y z
N MET A 1 22.18 26.76 1.57
CA MET A 1 21.70 26.84 0.17
C MET A 1 21.29 25.45 -0.27
N SER A 2 20.06 25.27 -0.76
CA SER A 2 19.59 24.00 -1.29
C SER A 2 20.02 23.85 -2.74
N GLN A 3 20.72 22.77 -3.07
CA GLN A 3 21.17 22.51 -4.45
C GLN A 3 20.07 21.83 -5.26
N ASN A 4 19.91 22.20 -6.53
CA ASN A 4 19.05 21.47 -7.47
C ASN A 4 19.93 20.56 -8.32
N LEU A 5 19.47 19.33 -8.57
CA LEU A 5 20.22 18.31 -9.29
C LEU A 5 19.35 17.60 -10.31
N THR A 6 19.82 17.52 -11.54
CA THR A 6 19.18 16.72 -12.60
C THR A 6 20.21 15.74 -13.15
N LEU A 7 19.87 14.45 -13.13
CA LEU A 7 20.68 13.36 -13.68
C LEU A 7 19.97 12.80 -14.90
N SER A 8 20.42 13.14 -16.11
CA SER A 8 19.73 12.75 -17.36
C SER A 8 20.02 11.32 -17.81
N ASN A 9 21.23 10.82 -17.55
CA ASN A 9 21.72 9.51 -18.03
C ASN A 9 22.20 8.61 -16.86
N GLY A 10 21.57 8.75 -15.70
CA GLY A 10 22.02 8.09 -14.48
C GLY A 10 23.12 8.86 -13.74
N GLY A 11 23.66 8.25 -12.69
CA GLY A 11 24.75 8.81 -11.90
C GLY A 11 24.60 8.61 -10.39
N ILE A 12 25.38 9.36 -9.61
CA ILE A 12 25.38 9.28 -8.15
C ILE A 12 24.89 10.59 -7.55
N VAL A 13 23.87 10.52 -6.71
CA VAL A 13 23.47 11.61 -5.82
C VAL A 13 24.29 11.49 -4.53
N LYS A 14 25.18 12.44 -4.30
CA LYS A 14 26.00 12.49 -3.09
C LYS A 14 25.18 12.85 -1.86
N LYS A 15 25.65 12.46 -0.68
CA LYS A 15 25.02 12.88 0.58
C LYS A 15 24.96 14.41 0.67
N GLY A 16 23.78 14.95 0.95
CA GLY A 16 23.57 16.39 1.02
C GLY A 16 22.11 16.78 1.19
N TYR A 17 21.85 18.10 1.20
CA TYR A 17 20.51 18.68 1.20
C TYR A 17 20.22 19.35 -0.13
N TYR A 18 19.17 18.86 -0.80
CA TYR A 18 18.74 19.29 -2.11
C TYR A 18 17.38 19.99 -2.05
N GLY A 19 17.17 20.96 -2.94
CA GLY A 19 15.84 21.48 -3.21
C GLY A 19 15.10 20.42 -4.01
N HIS A 20 15.51 20.27 -5.27
CA HIS A 20 14.92 19.31 -6.19
C HIS A 20 15.98 18.34 -6.73
N ILE A 21 15.59 17.07 -6.85
CA ILE A 21 16.37 16.02 -7.52
C ILE A 21 15.48 15.40 -8.59
N ASP A 22 15.87 15.50 -9.85
CA ASP A 22 15.25 14.79 -10.96
C ASP A 22 16.20 13.69 -11.44
N ALA A 23 15.79 12.43 -11.26
CA ALA A 23 16.60 11.23 -11.47
C ALA A 23 16.10 10.45 -12.69
N HIS A 24 16.82 10.55 -13.80
CA HIS A 24 16.60 9.80 -15.03
C HIS A 24 17.71 8.76 -15.23
N GLY A 25 17.41 7.65 -15.91
CA GLY A 25 18.34 6.55 -16.08
C GLY A 25 18.59 5.77 -14.79
N ASP A 26 19.78 5.16 -14.67
CA ASP A 26 20.18 4.38 -13.50
C ASP A 26 20.93 5.24 -12.48
N VAL A 27 20.28 5.51 -11.35
CA VAL A 27 20.75 6.43 -10.31
C VAL A 27 21.04 5.70 -9.01
N PHE A 28 22.16 6.02 -8.38
CA PHE A 28 22.47 5.59 -7.02
C PHE A 28 22.44 6.79 -6.07
N MET A 29 21.66 6.70 -5.00
CA MET A 29 21.61 7.71 -3.95
C MET A 29 22.39 7.24 -2.73
N GLU A 30 23.38 8.03 -2.32
CA GLU A 30 24.12 7.77 -1.09
C GLU A 30 23.20 7.85 0.15
N PRO A 31 23.50 7.11 1.23
CA PRO A 31 22.75 7.21 2.47
C PRO A 31 22.77 8.62 3.06
N GLY A 32 21.62 9.07 3.58
CA GLY A 32 21.50 10.35 4.26
C GLY A 32 21.23 11.55 3.33
N VAL A 33 20.91 11.31 2.06
CA VAL A 33 20.38 12.34 1.15
C VAL A 33 19.07 12.90 1.71
N GLN A 34 18.92 14.21 1.59
CA GLN A 34 17.75 14.96 2.01
C GLN A 34 17.26 15.84 0.87
N PHE A 35 15.95 15.94 0.67
CA PHE A 35 15.39 16.74 -0.43
C PHE A 35 14.06 17.39 -0.07
N GLN A 36 13.71 18.48 -0.75
CA GLN A 36 12.32 18.96 -0.76
C GLN A 36 11.51 18.14 -1.76
N THR A 37 12.02 17.92 -2.97
CA THR A 37 11.36 17.09 -4.00
C THR A 37 12.35 16.14 -4.64
N LEU A 38 11.96 14.87 -4.76
CA LEU A 38 12.64 13.86 -5.55
C LEU A 38 11.68 13.30 -6.60
N ARG A 39 12.06 13.34 -7.87
CA ARG A 39 11.33 12.71 -8.97
C ARG A 39 12.20 11.64 -9.60
N ILE A 40 11.69 10.41 -9.64
CA ILE A 40 12.38 9.25 -10.21
C ILE A 40 11.65 8.87 -11.50
N TYR A 41 12.37 8.89 -12.62
CA TYR A 41 11.83 8.51 -13.93
C TYR A 41 12.48 7.22 -14.47
N GLY A 42 13.63 6.82 -13.91
CA GLY A 42 14.35 5.60 -14.27
C GLY A 42 14.43 4.61 -13.11
N ASN A 43 15.55 3.89 -13.01
CA ASN A 43 15.82 3.00 -11.88
C ASN A 43 16.68 3.76 -10.88
N THR A 44 16.23 3.85 -9.64
CA THR A 44 16.99 4.46 -8.55
C THR A 44 17.22 3.44 -7.45
N THR A 45 18.48 3.22 -7.09
CA THR A 45 18.84 2.48 -5.88
C THR A 45 19.19 3.48 -4.80
N ALA A 46 18.50 3.41 -3.67
CA ALA A 46 18.73 4.29 -2.54
C ALA A 46 18.82 3.50 -1.24
N SER A 47 19.50 4.10 -0.27
CA SER A 47 19.42 3.68 1.14
C SER A 47 18.56 4.66 1.93
N THR A 48 18.69 4.69 3.25
CA THR A 48 17.93 5.62 4.10
C THR A 48 18.02 7.07 3.61
N PHE A 49 16.86 7.69 3.36
CA PHE A 49 16.74 9.10 2.96
C PHE A 49 15.52 9.76 3.58
N ARG A 50 15.51 11.10 3.58
CA ARG A 50 14.35 11.88 4.03
C ARG A 50 13.98 13.00 3.07
N GLY A 51 12.72 13.36 3.00
CA GLY A 51 12.32 14.51 2.20
C GLY A 51 10.88 14.96 2.36
N SER A 52 10.43 15.90 1.55
CA SER A 52 9.03 16.33 1.59
C SER A 52 8.19 15.56 0.58
N SER A 53 8.50 15.67 -0.71
CA SER A 53 7.72 15.01 -1.77
C SER A 53 8.58 14.03 -2.57
N LEU A 54 8.09 12.81 -2.70
CA LEU A 54 8.65 11.77 -3.56
C LEU A 54 7.65 11.45 -4.68
N THR A 55 8.08 11.59 -5.93
CA THR A 55 7.34 11.11 -7.10
C THR A 55 8.12 9.97 -7.75
N VAL A 56 7.53 8.78 -7.85
CA VAL A 56 8.15 7.62 -8.52
C VAL A 56 7.36 7.31 -9.79
N ASN A 57 7.97 7.59 -10.94
CA ASN A 57 7.51 7.27 -12.29
C ASN A 57 8.45 6.25 -12.97
N GLY A 58 9.01 5.34 -12.18
CA GLY A 58 10.04 4.39 -12.56
C GLY A 58 10.19 3.30 -11.49
N ASN A 59 11.41 2.85 -11.19
CA ASN A 59 11.65 1.86 -10.16
C ASN A 59 12.55 2.42 -9.07
N LEU A 60 12.09 2.37 -7.82
CA LEU A 60 12.88 2.66 -6.63
C LEU A 60 13.21 1.34 -5.91
N ARG A 61 14.49 0.98 -5.87
CA ARG A 61 15.01 -0.07 -4.99
C ARG A 61 15.57 0.57 -3.72
N LEU A 62 14.97 0.26 -2.58
CA LEU A 62 15.28 0.89 -1.30
C LEU A 62 15.71 -0.14 -0.26
N VAL A 63 16.76 0.19 0.48
CA VAL A 63 17.19 -0.52 1.70
C VAL A 63 17.18 0.46 2.88
N GLY A 64 16.69 0.01 4.05
CA GLY A 64 16.64 0.84 5.25
C GLY A 64 15.32 1.59 5.41
N GLN A 65 15.36 2.92 5.60
CA GLN A 65 14.16 3.69 5.93
C GLN A 65 13.94 4.86 4.97
N MET A 66 12.72 5.03 4.49
CA MET A 66 12.31 6.23 3.79
C MET A 66 11.36 7.03 4.66
N ASN A 67 11.69 8.30 4.89
CA ASN A 67 10.84 9.23 5.62
C ASN A 67 10.51 10.43 4.74
N VAL A 68 9.31 10.44 4.17
CA VAL A 68 8.84 11.53 3.33
C VAL A 68 7.50 12.06 3.82
N VAL A 69 7.06 13.24 3.37
CA VAL A 69 5.71 13.72 3.69
C VAL A 69 4.70 13.13 2.72
N THR A 70 4.99 13.13 1.43
CA THR A 70 4.11 12.58 0.38
C THR A 70 4.84 11.64 -0.55
N ILE A 71 4.18 10.54 -0.90
CA ILE A 71 4.59 9.62 -1.97
C ILE A 71 3.51 9.66 -3.04
N GLN A 72 3.92 9.84 -4.29
CA GLN A 72 3.01 9.75 -5.42
C GLN A 72 3.66 9.13 -6.66
N GLY A 73 2.85 8.77 -7.64
CA GLY A 73 3.32 8.38 -8.98
C GLY A 73 2.91 6.97 -9.38
N GLN A 74 3.60 6.45 -10.40
CA GLN A 74 3.36 5.13 -10.97
C GLN A 74 4.66 4.34 -11.21
N GLY A 75 4.75 3.11 -10.72
CA GLY A 75 5.94 2.28 -10.95
C GLY A 75 6.17 1.22 -9.89
N GLY A 76 7.43 1.00 -9.54
CA GLY A 76 7.84 0.00 -8.56
C GLY A 76 8.57 0.61 -7.36
N ILE A 77 8.18 0.21 -6.15
CA ILE A 77 8.96 0.41 -4.92
C ILE A 77 9.29 -0.97 -4.38
N THR A 78 10.58 -1.31 -4.34
CA THR A 78 11.03 -2.65 -3.97
C THR A 78 12.18 -2.62 -2.97
N GLY A 79 12.34 -3.68 -2.18
CA GLY A 79 13.54 -3.90 -1.37
C GLY A 79 13.26 -4.28 0.08
N SER A 80 14.22 -4.02 0.97
CA SER A 80 14.11 -4.32 2.40
C SER A 80 14.04 -3.02 3.16
N CYS A 81 12.87 -2.37 3.14
CA CYS A 81 12.71 -1.04 3.68
C CYS A 81 11.38 -0.82 4.41
N SER A 82 11.43 0.09 5.37
CA SER A 82 10.24 0.66 6.01
C SER A 82 9.92 2.03 5.40
N LEU A 83 8.63 2.28 5.15
CA LEU A 83 8.13 3.49 4.52
C LEU A 83 7.37 4.32 5.56
N PHE A 84 7.77 5.56 5.74
CA PHE A 84 7.11 6.53 6.61
C PHE A 84 6.64 7.70 5.74
N ALA A 85 5.33 7.93 5.72
CA ALA A 85 4.70 9.01 4.97
C ALA A 85 3.53 9.65 5.74
N ASN A 86 3.11 10.85 5.34
CA ASN A 86 1.81 11.37 5.76
C ASN A 86 0.72 10.92 4.80
N ASN A 87 0.99 10.98 3.49
CA ASN A 87 0.05 10.60 2.43
C ASN A 87 0.75 9.77 1.36
N VAL A 88 0.04 8.78 0.83
CA VAL A 88 0.48 7.97 -0.31
C VAL A 88 -0.65 7.93 -1.34
N ASP A 89 -0.32 8.25 -2.59
CA ASP A 89 -1.18 8.08 -3.75
C ASP A 89 -0.37 7.43 -4.88
N PHE A 90 -0.34 6.10 -4.90
CA PHE A 90 0.63 5.36 -5.70
C PHE A 90 -0.01 4.26 -6.53
N ARG A 91 0.46 4.09 -7.77
CA ARG A 91 0.03 3.03 -8.67
C ARG A 91 1.19 2.10 -9.04
N GLY A 92 0.98 0.80 -9.03
CA GLY A 92 1.94 -0.18 -9.55
C GLY A 92 2.30 -1.27 -8.55
N LEU A 93 3.58 -1.40 -8.21
CA LEU A 93 4.10 -2.49 -7.38
C LEU A 93 4.76 -1.93 -6.11
N ILE A 94 4.36 -2.43 -4.94
CA ILE A 94 5.11 -2.26 -3.69
C ILE A 94 5.49 -3.65 -3.19
N GLN A 95 6.78 -3.96 -3.22
CA GLN A 95 7.32 -5.22 -2.71
C GLN A 95 8.46 -4.94 -1.74
N THR A 96 8.10 -4.74 -0.48
CA THR A 96 9.06 -4.46 0.59
C THR A 96 8.89 -5.44 1.74
N LYS A 97 9.96 -5.67 2.51
CA LYS A 97 9.92 -6.55 3.71
C LYS A 97 9.74 -5.80 5.03
N GLY A 98 9.63 -4.48 5.00
CA GLY A 98 9.51 -3.65 6.21
C GLY A 98 8.06 -3.27 6.52
N SER A 99 7.90 -2.29 7.42
CA SER A 99 6.60 -1.75 7.80
C SER A 99 6.25 -0.51 6.98
N ILE A 100 4.97 -0.29 6.73
CA ILE A 100 4.44 0.92 6.10
C ILE A 100 3.66 1.69 7.16
N HIS A 101 4.08 2.93 7.42
CA HIS A 101 3.42 3.84 8.35
C HIS A 101 2.99 5.09 7.60
N VAL A 102 1.68 5.30 7.50
CA VAL A 102 1.09 6.44 6.79
C VAL A 102 0.17 7.21 7.70
N LYS A 103 0.55 8.43 8.07
CA LYS A 103 -0.17 9.19 9.10
C LYS A 103 -1.64 9.43 8.77
N HIS A 104 -1.99 9.67 7.50
CA HIS A 104 -3.34 10.04 7.09
C HIS A 104 -3.95 9.07 6.08
N SER A 105 -3.58 9.15 4.81
CA SER A 105 -4.24 8.37 3.75
C SER A 105 -3.27 7.56 2.91
N PHE A 106 -3.55 6.28 2.77
CA PHE A 106 -2.90 5.38 1.84
C PHE A 106 -3.88 5.02 0.72
N ASN A 107 -3.72 5.66 -0.43
CA ASN A 107 -4.43 5.34 -1.67
C ASN A 107 -3.47 4.58 -2.57
N PHE A 108 -3.82 3.34 -2.91
CA PHE A 108 -2.95 2.51 -3.72
C PHE A 108 -3.75 1.75 -4.77
N SER A 109 -3.17 1.67 -5.98
CA SER A 109 -3.71 0.80 -7.02
C SER A 109 -2.64 -0.11 -7.64
N GLY A 110 -2.79 -1.42 -7.48
CA GLY A 110 -1.86 -2.39 -8.04
C GLY A 110 -1.60 -3.60 -7.15
N LEU A 111 -0.34 -4.00 -7.00
CA LEU A 111 0.10 -5.14 -6.20
C LEU A 111 0.97 -4.71 -5.01
N ILE A 112 0.58 -5.13 -3.81
CA ILE A 112 1.41 -5.03 -2.60
C ILE A 112 1.74 -6.44 -2.11
N THR A 113 3.03 -6.73 -1.91
CA THR A 113 3.46 -8.01 -1.32
C THR A 113 4.58 -7.86 -0.30
N GLY A 114 4.71 -8.86 0.58
CA GLY A 114 5.82 -9.00 1.52
C GLY A 114 5.72 -8.14 2.79
N GLN A 115 4.58 -7.51 3.02
CA GLN A 115 4.43 -6.53 4.10
C GLN A 115 4.08 -7.19 5.43
N GLN A 116 4.89 -6.91 6.45
CA GLN A 116 4.60 -7.38 7.80
C GLN A 116 3.54 -6.52 8.49
N LEU A 117 3.67 -5.19 8.41
CA LEU A 117 2.79 -4.28 9.13
C LEU A 117 2.44 -3.06 8.28
N MET A 118 1.16 -2.74 8.23
CA MET A 118 0.62 -1.50 7.69
C MET A 118 -0.14 -0.75 8.79
N VAL A 119 0.25 0.50 9.05
CA VAL A 119 -0.45 1.40 9.98
C VAL A 119 -0.84 2.67 9.24
N ALA A 120 -2.14 2.95 9.14
CA ALA A 120 -2.61 4.22 8.60
C ALA A 120 -3.95 4.67 9.14
N ARG A 121 -4.34 5.94 9.01
CA ARG A 121 -5.70 6.34 9.40
C ARG A 121 -6.73 5.81 8.38
N ASN A 122 -6.49 6.02 7.10
CA ASN A 122 -7.36 5.55 6.02
C ASN A 122 -6.56 4.73 5.02
N VAL A 123 -7.07 3.55 4.69
CA VAL A 123 -6.49 2.64 3.68
C VAL A 123 -7.50 2.41 2.58
N ASN A 124 -7.14 2.76 1.35
CA ASN A 124 -7.89 2.47 0.14
C ASN A 124 -6.97 1.74 -0.84
N ILE A 125 -7.25 0.47 -1.07
CA ILE A 125 -6.50 -0.40 -1.96
C ILE A 125 -7.42 -0.86 -3.08
N ASN A 126 -7.09 -0.46 -4.30
CA ASN A 126 -7.70 -0.98 -5.51
C ASN A 126 -6.70 -1.93 -6.20
N GLY A 127 -6.73 -3.20 -5.81
CA GLY A 127 -5.87 -4.24 -6.33
C GLY A 127 -5.69 -5.40 -5.37
N VAL A 128 -4.47 -5.95 -5.32
CA VAL A 128 -4.14 -7.10 -4.48
C VAL A 128 -3.15 -6.70 -3.41
N ALA A 129 -3.50 -7.03 -2.17
CA ALA A 129 -2.68 -6.77 -1.00
C ALA A 129 -2.35 -8.06 -0.26
N ASP A 130 -1.10 -8.17 0.19
CA ASP A 130 -0.62 -9.20 1.08
C ASP A 130 0.04 -8.55 2.30
N PHE A 131 -0.63 -8.66 3.46
CA PHE A 131 -0.20 -8.10 4.74
C PHE A 131 -0.31 -9.15 5.86
N GLU A 132 0.65 -9.16 6.78
CA GLU A 132 0.48 -9.91 8.02
C GLU A 132 -0.44 -9.15 8.99
N HIS A 133 -0.17 -7.87 9.22
CA HIS A 133 -0.99 -7.01 10.08
C HIS A 133 -1.38 -5.70 9.39
N LEU A 134 -2.65 -5.34 9.46
CA LEU A 134 -3.18 -4.07 8.99
C LEU A 134 -3.95 -3.38 10.11
N ILE A 135 -3.50 -2.19 10.50
CA ILE A 135 -4.10 -1.37 11.56
C ILE A 135 -4.54 -0.05 10.93
N ALA A 136 -5.84 0.23 10.93
CA ALA A 136 -6.34 1.50 10.44
C ALA A 136 -7.65 1.95 11.06
N HIS A 137 -8.07 3.20 10.84
CA HIS A 137 -9.42 3.60 11.22
C HIS A 137 -10.43 3.09 10.18
N HIS A 138 -10.17 3.36 8.90
CA HIS A 138 -10.99 2.87 7.79
C HIS A 138 -10.15 2.02 6.84
N VAL A 139 -10.69 0.87 6.47
CA VAL A 139 -10.08 -0.08 5.53
C VAL A 139 -11.03 -0.32 4.38
N TYR A 140 -10.54 -0.09 3.18
CA TYR A 140 -11.27 -0.34 1.96
C TYR A 140 -10.37 -1.08 0.98
N ILE A 141 -10.76 -2.28 0.60
CA ILE A 141 -10.01 -3.13 -0.33
C ILE A 141 -10.96 -3.59 -1.41
N ARG A 142 -10.64 -3.23 -2.66
CA ARG A 142 -11.34 -3.68 -3.86
C ARG A 142 -10.40 -4.38 -4.82
N SER A 143 -10.92 -5.39 -5.51
CA SER A 143 -10.19 -6.05 -6.58
C SER A 143 -10.09 -5.16 -7.81
N LEU A 144 -8.94 -5.23 -8.47
CA LEU A 144 -8.77 -4.66 -9.80
C LEU A 144 -9.59 -5.48 -10.80
N HIS A 145 -10.54 -4.83 -11.46
CA HIS A 145 -11.30 -5.40 -12.57
C HIS A 145 -10.68 -4.91 -13.90
N PRO A 146 -9.75 -5.66 -14.53
CA PRO A 146 -9.16 -5.23 -15.80
C PRO A 146 -10.23 -5.23 -16.89
N LYS A 147 -10.53 -4.07 -17.45
CA LYS A 147 -11.56 -3.93 -18.50
C LYS A 147 -11.16 -4.57 -19.84
N VAL A 148 -9.87 -4.67 -20.17
CA VAL A 148 -9.42 -5.05 -21.53
C VAL A 148 -7.99 -5.65 -21.54
N VAL A 149 -7.69 -6.69 -20.75
CA VAL A 149 -6.37 -7.37 -20.85
C VAL A 149 -6.51 -8.89 -20.81
N PRO A 150 -5.85 -9.65 -21.70
CA PRO A 150 -5.89 -11.11 -21.68
C PRO A 150 -5.46 -11.66 -20.32
N LEU A 151 -6.34 -12.41 -19.66
CA LEU A 151 -6.17 -12.96 -18.30
C LEU A 151 -4.83 -13.67 -18.07
N LYS A 152 -4.18 -14.19 -19.13
CA LYS A 152 -2.89 -14.90 -19.06
C LYS A 152 -1.75 -14.06 -18.49
N HIS A 153 -1.69 -12.76 -18.76
CA HIS A 153 -0.62 -11.86 -18.26
C HIS A 153 -0.98 -11.14 -16.95
N VAL A 154 -2.21 -11.36 -16.47
CA VAL A 154 -2.87 -10.50 -15.47
C VAL A 154 -3.49 -11.32 -14.34
N LYS A 155 -3.14 -12.62 -14.28
CA LYS A 155 -3.68 -13.56 -13.28
C LYS A 155 -3.50 -13.09 -11.85
N TRP A 156 -2.53 -12.22 -11.57
CA TRP A 156 -2.33 -11.66 -10.24
C TRP A 156 -3.37 -10.60 -9.88
N MET A 157 -3.87 -9.77 -10.82
CA MET A 157 -4.82 -8.68 -10.52
C MET A 157 -6.19 -9.18 -10.07
N VAL A 158 -6.51 -10.44 -10.38
CA VAL A 158 -7.77 -11.09 -10.03
C VAL A 158 -7.66 -11.99 -8.81
N ARG A 159 -6.49 -12.08 -8.17
CA ARG A 159 -6.32 -12.89 -6.95
C ARG A 159 -6.98 -12.19 -5.76
N PRO A 160 -7.47 -12.96 -4.78
CA PRO A 160 -7.92 -12.36 -3.54
C PRO A 160 -6.75 -11.71 -2.81
N SER A 161 -7.03 -10.58 -2.15
CA SER A 161 -6.12 -10.05 -1.14
C SER A 161 -6.03 -11.02 0.04
N LYS A 162 -4.87 -11.06 0.69
CA LYS A 162 -4.61 -11.91 1.85
C LYS A 162 -4.10 -11.06 2.98
N ILE A 163 -4.85 -10.99 4.07
CA ILE A 163 -4.42 -10.24 5.25
C ILE A 163 -4.58 -11.10 6.48
N THR A 164 -3.52 -11.40 7.21
CA THR A 164 -3.66 -12.29 8.37
C THR A 164 -4.52 -11.65 9.45
N THR A 165 -4.23 -10.40 9.83
CA THR A 165 -4.96 -9.68 10.87
C THR A 165 -5.33 -8.26 10.44
N ILE A 166 -6.60 -7.88 10.62
CA ILE A 166 -7.09 -6.51 10.44
C ILE A 166 -7.63 -5.98 11.78
N SER A 167 -7.15 -4.81 12.22
CA SER A 167 -7.72 -4.08 13.34
C SER A 167 -8.16 -2.70 12.85
N CYS A 168 -9.46 -2.44 12.89
CA CYS A 168 -9.98 -1.15 12.44
C CYS A 168 -11.29 -0.73 13.07
N TYR A 169 -11.80 0.45 12.72
CA TYR A 169 -13.16 0.85 13.08
C TYR A 169 -14.16 0.36 12.04
N GLN A 170 -13.87 0.54 10.75
CA GLN A 170 -14.72 0.13 9.64
C GLN A 170 -13.90 -0.56 8.55
N ALA A 171 -14.40 -1.70 8.06
CA ALA A 171 -13.82 -2.44 6.96
C ALA A 171 -14.85 -2.67 5.84
N GLU A 172 -14.45 -2.39 4.59
CA GLU A 172 -15.14 -2.83 3.39
C GLU A 172 -14.15 -3.65 2.55
N LEU A 173 -14.42 -4.96 2.45
CA LEU A 173 -13.50 -5.94 1.90
C LEU A 173 -14.16 -6.68 0.75
N HIS A 174 -13.63 -6.51 -0.45
CA HIS A 174 -14.05 -7.22 -1.64
C HIS A 174 -12.98 -8.22 -2.05
N LYS A 175 -13.37 -9.50 -2.16
CA LYS A 175 -12.48 -10.59 -2.54
C LYS A 175 -11.20 -10.64 -1.68
N CYS A 176 -11.38 -10.60 -0.36
CA CYS A 176 -10.28 -10.60 0.60
C CYS A 176 -10.39 -11.80 1.54
N GLY A 177 -9.30 -12.54 1.70
CA GLY A 177 -9.14 -13.56 2.73
C GLY A 177 -8.50 -12.96 3.98
N CYS A 178 -9.10 -13.18 5.15
CA CYS A 178 -8.53 -12.76 6.43
C CYS A 178 -8.71 -13.81 7.53
N ARG A 179 -7.70 -13.99 8.37
CA ARG A 179 -7.79 -14.93 9.49
C ARG A 179 -8.52 -14.31 10.67
N PHE A 180 -8.14 -13.10 11.06
CA PHE A 180 -8.78 -12.40 12.18
C PHE A 180 -9.05 -10.94 11.86
N ILE A 181 -10.28 -10.49 12.07
CA ILE A 181 -10.65 -9.09 11.98
C ILE A 181 -11.31 -8.62 13.27
N GLN A 182 -10.90 -7.45 13.74
CA GLN A 182 -11.57 -6.69 14.79
C GLN A 182 -12.05 -5.36 14.21
N ALA A 183 -13.36 -5.14 14.19
CA ALA A 183 -13.94 -3.90 13.70
C ALA A 183 -15.33 -3.58 14.28
N ASN A 184 -15.72 -2.31 14.29
CA ASN A 184 -17.08 -1.92 14.63
C ASN A 184 -18.07 -2.30 13.51
N THR A 185 -17.70 -2.05 12.27
CA THR A 185 -18.50 -2.42 11.09
C THR A 185 -17.66 -3.17 10.07
N ILE A 186 -18.23 -4.23 9.51
CA ILE A 186 -17.58 -5.08 8.52
C ILE A 186 -18.54 -5.28 7.34
N ASP A 187 -18.06 -4.97 6.14
CA ASP A 187 -18.74 -5.26 4.89
C ASP A 187 -17.90 -6.23 4.05
N LEU A 188 -18.44 -7.42 3.76
CA LEU A 188 -17.81 -8.48 2.97
C LEU A 188 -18.55 -8.68 1.64
N ARG A 189 -17.81 -8.57 0.54
CA ARG A 189 -18.30 -8.72 -0.83
C ARG A 189 -17.36 -9.56 -1.71
N GLU A 190 -17.87 -10.03 -2.85
CA GLU A 190 -17.10 -10.62 -3.95
C GLU A 190 -16.22 -11.83 -3.54
N GLY A 191 -16.74 -12.73 -2.71
CA GLY A 191 -16.00 -13.91 -2.26
C GLY A 191 -15.01 -13.63 -1.13
N SER A 192 -15.27 -12.61 -0.32
CA SER A 192 -14.48 -12.33 0.88
C SER A 192 -14.71 -13.39 1.95
N PHE A 193 -13.63 -13.86 2.57
CA PHE A 193 -13.68 -14.92 3.56
C PHE A 193 -12.90 -14.52 4.81
N ILE A 194 -13.60 -14.49 5.93
CA ILE A 194 -13.04 -14.18 7.24
C ILE A 194 -13.18 -15.41 8.13
N TYR A 195 -12.10 -15.86 8.76
CA TYR A 195 -12.20 -16.98 9.70
C TYR A 195 -12.81 -16.51 11.04
N ASP A 196 -12.17 -15.55 11.71
CA ASP A 196 -12.60 -14.99 12.99
C ASP A 196 -12.93 -13.50 12.87
N ALA A 197 -14.15 -13.11 13.22
CA ALA A 197 -14.60 -11.72 13.22
C ALA A 197 -15.06 -11.29 14.62
N ALA A 198 -14.32 -10.40 15.28
CA ALA A 198 -14.76 -9.69 16.47
C ALA A 198 -15.46 -8.38 16.05
N CYS A 199 -16.79 -8.36 16.14
CA CYS A 199 -17.61 -7.24 15.68
C CYS A 199 -18.67 -6.83 16.70
N ILE A 200 -18.84 -5.51 16.88
CA ILE A 200 -19.78 -4.94 17.85
C ILE A 200 -21.00 -4.34 17.15
N GLY A 201 -20.81 -3.57 16.07
CA GLY A 201 -21.87 -2.86 15.38
C GLY A 201 -22.64 -3.75 14.39
N SER A 202 -22.10 -3.95 13.20
CA SER A 202 -22.76 -4.72 12.15
C SER A 202 -21.81 -5.44 11.22
N ILE A 203 -22.21 -6.65 10.81
CA ILE A 203 -21.55 -7.40 9.76
C ILE A 203 -22.52 -7.59 8.58
N SER A 204 -22.09 -7.16 7.41
CA SER A 204 -22.83 -7.25 6.15
C SER A 204 -22.14 -8.23 5.21
N THR A 205 -22.87 -9.19 4.66
CA THR A 205 -22.31 -10.14 3.67
C THR A 205 -23.21 -10.26 2.44
N ASP A 206 -22.58 -10.44 1.27
CA ASP A 206 -23.27 -10.98 0.10
C ASP A 206 -23.34 -12.53 0.16
N LYS A 207 -23.93 -13.15 -0.86
CA LYS A 207 -24.09 -14.63 -0.92
C LYS A 207 -22.78 -15.38 -1.14
N SER A 208 -21.75 -14.71 -1.64
CA SER A 208 -20.45 -15.31 -1.98
C SER A 208 -19.44 -15.21 -0.84
N SER A 209 -19.73 -14.38 0.17
CA SER A 209 -18.81 -14.01 1.24
C SER A 209 -19.27 -14.55 2.59
N ALA A 210 -18.33 -14.85 3.48
CA ALA A 210 -18.64 -15.42 4.78
C ALA A 210 -17.65 -14.98 5.87
N ALA A 211 -18.16 -14.91 7.09
CA ALA A 211 -17.37 -14.95 8.32
C ALA A 211 -17.72 -16.24 9.07
N VAL A 212 -16.73 -17.09 9.38
CA VAL A 212 -16.96 -18.42 9.98
C VAL A 212 -17.38 -18.28 11.43
N MET A 213 -16.57 -17.58 12.23
CA MET A 213 -16.86 -17.32 13.63
C MET A 213 -17.06 -15.82 13.81
N THR A 214 -18.17 -15.45 14.44
CA THR A 214 -18.44 -14.06 14.82
C THR A 214 -18.53 -13.96 16.33
N LEU A 215 -17.61 -13.21 16.91
CA LEU A 215 -17.59 -12.87 18.32
C LEU A 215 -18.17 -11.46 18.50
N GLY A 216 -18.95 -11.27 19.56
CA GLY A 216 -19.65 -10.02 19.85
C GLY A 216 -21.13 -10.01 19.46
N GLY A 217 -21.82 -8.92 19.79
CA GLY A 217 -23.27 -8.75 19.59
C GLY A 217 -23.65 -8.12 18.25
N ALA A 218 -22.82 -8.27 17.21
CA ALA A 218 -23.02 -7.59 15.93
C ALA A 218 -24.35 -7.93 15.27
N LYS A 219 -25.03 -6.91 14.73
CA LYS A 219 -26.19 -7.10 13.86
C LYS A 219 -25.74 -7.70 12.53
N ARG A 220 -26.27 -8.88 12.19
CA ARG A 220 -26.02 -9.53 10.90
C ARG A 220 -26.97 -8.97 9.84
N LEU A 221 -26.41 -8.53 8.72
CA LEU A 221 -27.12 -8.02 7.57
C LEU A 221 -26.76 -8.88 6.36
N HIS A 222 -27.79 -9.38 5.67
CA HIS A 222 -27.60 -10.06 4.39
C HIS A 222 -28.03 -9.11 3.28
N VAL A 223 -27.14 -8.89 2.33
CA VAL A 223 -27.41 -7.99 1.20
C VAL A 223 -27.61 -8.84 -0.03
N ALA A 224 -28.71 -8.61 -0.74
CA ALA A 224 -28.98 -9.28 -1.99
C ALA A 224 -28.03 -8.71 -3.07
N GLY A 225 -27.07 -9.52 -3.52
CA GLY A 225 -26.33 -9.31 -4.77
C GLY A 225 -24.84 -9.01 -4.63
N TYR A 226 -24.04 -9.75 -5.41
CA TYR A 226 -23.39 -9.27 -6.63
C TYR A 226 -23.73 -10.25 -7.76
#